data_AF-A0A1V5FPX0-F1
#
_entry.id   AF-A0A1V5FPX0-F1
#
_cell.length_a   1.000
_cell.length_b   1.000
_cell.length_c   1.000
_cell.angle_alpha   90.00
_cell.angle_beta   90.00
_cell.angle_gamma   90.00
#
_symmetry.space_group_name_H-M   'P 1'
#
loop_
_entity.id
_entity.type
_entity.pdbx_description
1 polymer ?
#
loop_
_entity_poly.entity_id
_entity_poly.type
_entity_poly.pdbx_seq_one_letter_code
_entity_poly.pdbx_strand_id
1 'polypeptide(L)'
;MIININEINGVTTAGPVTFFVPQPQGVAFDDYVFNPTQTNATTLSGSPAVDNVNWTAFDNGVGLVFTLKDATPGVPLTVPANGRRRIVIQTTARDPGGKGAITVNIQANSGGELRTNNNVVVLLTSVQR
;
A
#
# COMPACT_ATOMS: atom_id res chain seq x y z
N MET A 1 7.40 3.70 -4.79
CA MET A 1 6.41 4.49 -4.03
C MET A 1 6.22 3.89 -2.64
N ILE A 2 5.98 4.71 -1.61
CA ILE A 2 5.60 4.22 -0.27
C ILE A 2 4.10 4.47 -0.05
N ILE A 3 3.37 3.45 0.39
CA ILE A 3 1.97 3.50 0.84
C ILE A 3 1.98 3.42 2.37
N ASN A 4 1.36 4.39 3.04
CA ASN A 4 1.14 4.35 4.48
C ASN A 4 -0.31 3.97 4.75
N ILE A 5 -0.53 2.91 5.52
CA ILE A 5 -1.83 2.56 6.06
C ILE A 5 -1.83 2.98 7.53
N ASN A 6 -2.52 4.08 7.84
CA ASN A 6 -2.55 4.67 9.17
C ASN A 6 -3.86 4.33 9.88
N GLU A 7 -3.77 4.09 11.19
CA GLU A 7 -4.91 4.15 12.08
C GLU A 7 -5.14 5.62 12.47
N ILE A 8 -6.39 6.09 12.46
CA ILE A 8 -6.73 7.53 12.56
C ILE A 8 -7.74 7.87 13.66
N ASN A 9 -8.33 6.87 14.30
CA ASN A 9 -9.33 7.02 15.35
C ASN A 9 -8.76 6.73 16.76
N GLY A 10 -7.47 6.40 16.88
CA GLY A 10 -6.82 6.10 18.16
C GLY A 10 -7.18 4.73 18.72
N VAL A 11 -7.70 3.82 17.90
CA VAL A 11 -8.14 2.47 18.30
C VAL A 11 -7.54 1.44 17.36
N THR A 12 -6.91 0.39 17.92
CA THR A 12 -6.35 -0.71 17.12
C THR A 12 -7.41 -1.32 16.21
N THR A 13 -7.07 -1.57 14.95
CA THR A 13 -8.00 -2.19 13.99
C THR A 13 -8.44 -3.57 14.47
N ALA A 14 -9.70 -3.95 14.24
CA ALA A 14 -10.32 -5.12 14.84
C ALA A 14 -10.14 -6.42 14.03
N GLY A 15 -9.58 -6.35 12.81
CA GLY A 15 -9.46 -7.48 11.91
C GLY A 15 -8.38 -7.28 10.84
N PRO A 16 -8.22 -8.24 9.92
CA PRO A 16 -7.21 -8.17 8.87
C PRO A 16 -7.39 -6.92 8.03
N VAL A 17 -6.27 -6.32 7.65
CA VAL A 17 -6.25 -5.13 6.82
C VAL A 17 -6.02 -5.52 5.37
N THR A 18 -6.93 -5.10 4.51
CA THR A 18 -6.90 -5.34 3.07
C THR A 18 -7.14 -4.05 2.30
N PHE A 19 -6.40 -3.88 1.20
CA PHE A 19 -6.60 -2.78 0.27
C PHE A 19 -6.27 -3.21 -1.16
N PHE A 20 -6.80 -2.47 -2.13
CA PHE A 20 -6.66 -2.72 -3.55
C PHE A 20 -5.96 -1.53 -4.21
N VAL A 21 -4.94 -1.83 -5.00
CA VAL A 21 -4.26 -0.87 -5.87
C VAL A 21 -4.62 -1.25 -7.31
N PRO A 22 -5.56 -0.54 -7.97
CA PRO A 22 -5.89 -0.78 -9.37
C PRO A 22 -4.65 -0.60 -10.22
N GLN A 23 -4.49 -1.38 -11.29
CA GLN A 23 -3.39 -1.16 -12.24
C GLN A 23 -3.36 0.29 -12.72
N PRO A 24 -2.18 0.84 -13.02
CA PRO A 24 -2.06 2.21 -13.50
C PRO A 24 -2.88 2.36 -14.79
N GLN A 25 -3.91 3.22 -14.75
CA GLN A 25 -4.71 3.57 -15.92
C GLN A 25 -4.04 4.77 -16.61
N GLY A 26 -3.41 4.54 -17.76
CA GLY A 26 -2.77 5.58 -18.57
C GLY A 26 -1.36 5.23 -19.02
N VAL A 27 -0.89 5.92 -20.06
CA VAL A 27 0.34 5.66 -20.84
C VAL A 27 1.66 5.65 -20.04
N ALA A 28 1.69 6.16 -18.81
CA ALA A 28 2.93 6.52 -18.14
C ALA A 28 3.65 5.40 -17.37
N PHE A 29 2.98 4.29 -17.01
CA PHE A 29 3.57 3.24 -16.17
C PHE A 29 3.29 1.84 -16.73
N ASP A 30 4.30 0.98 -16.69
CA ASP A 30 4.24 -0.39 -17.22
C ASP A 30 3.67 -1.40 -16.23
N ASP A 31 4.02 -1.25 -14.96
CA ASP A 31 3.75 -2.28 -13.95
C ASP A 31 3.73 -1.73 -12.53
N TYR A 32 3.08 -2.50 -11.65
CA TYR A 32 3.28 -2.44 -10.21
C TYR A 32 3.91 -3.75 -9.75
N VAL A 33 5.10 -3.65 -9.17
CA VAL A 33 5.86 -4.81 -8.67
C VAL A 33 5.94 -4.73 -7.15
N PHE A 34 5.55 -5.82 -6.49
CA PHE A 34 5.66 -5.98 -5.06
C PHE A 34 6.73 -7.00 -4.70
N ASN A 35 7.73 -6.58 -3.94
CA ASN A 35 8.74 -7.47 -3.37
C ASN A 35 8.46 -7.69 -1.87
N PRO A 36 8.03 -8.90 -1.43
CA PRO A 36 7.70 -9.18 -0.04
C PRO A 36 8.93 -9.15 0.88
N THR A 37 10.15 -9.31 0.38
CA THR A 37 11.36 -9.30 1.24
C THR A 37 11.99 -7.92 1.38
N GLN A 38 11.40 -6.90 0.75
CA GLN A 38 11.91 -5.54 0.81
C GLN A 38 11.73 -4.95 2.21
N THR A 39 12.84 -4.56 2.84
CA THR A 39 12.87 -3.96 4.19
C THR A 39 13.14 -2.46 4.19
N ASN A 40 13.64 -1.93 3.06
CA ASN A 40 14.01 -0.53 2.89
C ASN A 40 13.46 0.02 1.57
N ALA A 41 13.25 1.33 1.49
CA ALA A 41 13.02 2.02 0.21
C ALA A 41 13.86 3.29 0.12
N THR A 42 14.50 3.48 -1.03
CA THR A 42 15.17 4.72 -1.41
C THR A 42 14.13 5.82 -1.56
N THR A 43 14.01 6.65 -0.53
CA THR A 43 13.15 7.85 -0.45
C THR A 43 13.92 8.92 0.34
N LEU A 44 13.28 10.04 0.70
CA LEU A 44 13.88 11.09 1.52
C LEU A 44 14.68 10.48 2.70
N SER A 45 15.85 11.04 2.98
CA SER A 45 16.74 10.58 4.06
C SER A 45 15.98 10.43 5.38
N GLY A 46 16.20 9.31 6.09
CA GLY A 46 15.53 9.00 7.35
C GLY A 46 14.14 8.36 7.22
N SER A 47 13.73 7.97 6.01
CA SER A 47 12.47 7.23 5.84
C SER A 47 12.53 5.90 6.62
N PRO A 48 11.60 5.67 7.57
CA PRO A 48 11.69 4.49 8.43
C PRO A 48 11.44 3.19 7.66
N ALA A 49 11.80 2.05 8.26
CA ALA A 49 11.67 0.72 7.66
C ALA A 49 10.25 0.44 7.13
N VAL A 50 10.19 -0.37 6.09
CA VAL A 50 8.95 -0.83 5.46
C VAL A 50 8.66 -2.27 5.86
N ASP A 51 7.40 -2.66 5.87
CA ASP A 51 6.93 -3.92 6.44
C ASP A 51 6.36 -4.88 5.40
N ASN A 52 6.83 -4.80 4.14
CA ASN A 52 6.40 -5.66 3.02
C ASN A 52 6.34 -7.16 3.38
N VAL A 53 7.23 -7.63 4.25
CA VAL A 53 7.25 -9.03 4.71
C VAL A 53 5.91 -9.47 5.30
N ASN A 54 5.21 -8.57 5.99
CA ASN A 54 3.93 -8.82 6.62
C ASN A 54 2.75 -8.65 5.65
N TRP A 55 2.98 -8.53 4.34
CA TRP A 55 1.92 -8.38 3.35
C TRP A 55 2.01 -9.47 2.27
N THR A 56 0.86 -9.93 1.82
CA THR A 56 0.73 -10.61 0.54
C THR A 56 0.14 -9.64 -0.48
N ALA A 57 0.55 -9.80 -1.73
CA ALA A 57 -0.11 -9.17 -2.87
C ALA A 57 -0.61 -10.27 -3.80
N PHE A 58 -1.87 -10.19 -4.18
CA PHE A 58 -2.49 -11.05 -5.19
C PHE A 58 -2.90 -10.20 -6.38
N ASP A 59 -2.40 -10.53 -7.57
CA ASP A 59 -2.84 -9.91 -8.81
C ASP A 59 -4.14 -10.56 -9.28
N ASN A 60 -5.21 -9.77 -9.39
CA ASN A 60 -6.52 -10.24 -9.84
C ASN A 60 -6.80 -9.91 -11.32
N GLY A 61 -5.79 -9.46 -12.08
CA GLY A 61 -5.89 -9.06 -13.48
C GLY A 61 -6.34 -7.62 -13.71
N VAL A 62 -6.85 -6.93 -12.68
CA VAL A 62 -7.19 -5.49 -12.73
C VAL A 62 -6.40 -4.65 -11.74
N GLY A 63 -5.57 -5.28 -10.90
CA GLY A 63 -4.72 -4.64 -9.91
C GLY A 63 -4.22 -5.61 -8.86
N LEU A 64 -3.57 -5.05 -7.84
CA LEU A 64 -3.00 -5.81 -6.74
C LEU A 64 -3.89 -5.67 -5.49
N VAL A 65 -4.35 -6.81 -4.95
CA VAL A 65 -5.01 -6.89 -3.66
C VAL A 65 -3.96 -7.22 -2.61
N PHE A 66 -3.77 -6.30 -1.67
CA PHE A 66 -2.86 -6.44 -0.56
C PHE A 66 -3.60 -6.87 0.70
N THR A 67 -3.09 -7.89 1.36
CA THR A 67 -3.63 -8.37 2.63
C THR A 67 -2.52 -8.48 3.66
N LEU A 68 -2.75 -7.91 4.84
CA LEU A 68 -1.86 -8.05 5.97
C LEU A 68 -1.88 -9.52 6.41
N LYS A 69 -0.70 -10.14 6.47
CA LYS A 69 -0.49 -11.51 6.92
C LYS A 69 0.49 -11.55 8.10
N ASP A 70 0.37 -12.61 8.89
CA ASP A 70 1.28 -12.89 10.00
C ASP A 70 2.50 -13.64 9.44
N ALA A 71 3.36 -12.91 8.72
CA ALA A 71 4.58 -13.50 8.16
C ALA A 71 5.68 -13.69 9.22
N THR A 72 5.54 -13.06 10.39
CA THR A 72 6.49 -13.11 11.49
C THR A 72 5.72 -13.44 12.77
N PRO A 73 5.90 -14.64 13.37
CA PRO A 73 5.13 -15.05 14.53
C PRO A 73 5.03 -13.97 15.60
N GLY A 74 3.79 -13.57 15.94
CA GLY A 74 3.52 -12.54 16.94
C GLY A 74 3.35 -11.13 16.39
N VAL A 75 3.31 -10.92 15.07
CA VAL A 75 2.90 -9.65 14.49
C VAL A 75 1.37 -9.63 14.38
N PRO A 76 0.68 -8.72 15.10
CA PRO A 76 -0.77 -8.63 15.00
C PRO A 76 -1.21 -8.33 13.57
N LEU A 77 -2.27 -9.00 13.10
CA LEU A 77 -2.98 -8.71 11.84
C LEU A 77 -3.78 -7.40 11.92
N THR A 78 -3.20 -6.40 12.56
CA THR A 78 -3.82 -5.13 12.88
C THR A 78 -2.83 -3.98 12.67
N VAL A 79 -3.38 -2.79 12.53
CA VAL A 79 -2.65 -1.53 12.73
C VAL A 79 -2.93 -1.11 14.18
N PRO A 80 -1.90 -0.96 15.03
CA PRO A 80 -2.09 -0.50 16.41
C PRO A 80 -2.74 0.88 16.48
N ALA A 81 -3.36 1.22 17.62
CA ALA A 81 -3.86 2.56 17.90
C ALA A 81 -2.80 3.66 17.65
N ASN A 82 -3.17 4.69 16.89
CA ASN A 82 -2.29 5.76 16.40
C ASN A 82 -1.07 5.26 15.61
N GLY A 83 -1.10 4.00 15.19
CA GLY A 83 -0.03 3.31 14.51
C GLY A 83 -0.12 3.43 12.99
N ARG A 84 0.88 2.84 12.33
CA ARG A 84 0.90 2.73 10.88
C ARG A 84 1.61 1.47 10.42
N ARG A 85 1.23 0.98 9.24
CA ARG A 85 1.91 -0.04 8.46
C ARG A 85 2.38 0.56 7.13
N ARG A 86 3.48 0.08 6.56
CA ARG A 86 4.17 0.79 5.47
C ARG A 86 4.69 -0.12 4.39
N ILE A 87 4.14 0.05 3.20
CA ILE A 87 4.36 -0.87 2.08
C ILE A 87 5.04 -0.12 0.95
N VAL A 88 5.91 -0.81 0.24
CA VAL A 88 6.51 -0.31 -0.99
C VAL A 88 6.03 -1.13 -2.16
N ILE A 89 5.56 -0.40 -3.17
CA ILE A 89 5.38 -0.88 -4.52
C ILE A 89 6.40 -0.18 -5.43
N GLN A 90 7.03 -0.96 -6.29
CA GLN A 90 7.89 -0.48 -7.34
C GLN A 90 7.05 -0.27 -8.59
N THR A 91 7.38 0.76 -9.35
CA THR A 91 6.65 1.13 -10.56
C THR A 91 7.67 1.50 -11.63
N THR A 92 7.55 0.95 -12.82
CA THR A 92 8.40 1.33 -13.96
C THR A 92 7.67 2.34 -14.81
N ALA A 93 8.28 3.51 -15.05
CA ALA A 93 7.75 4.49 -15.98
C ALA A 93 8.07 4.05 -17.42
N ARG A 94 7.05 4.04 -18.28
CA ARG A 94 7.19 3.72 -19.71
C ARG A 94 7.85 4.87 -20.48
N ASP A 95 7.37 6.07 -20.22
CA ASP A 95 7.75 7.28 -20.95
C ASP A 95 8.48 8.29 -20.04
N PRO A 96 9.55 8.95 -20.51
CA PRO A 96 10.18 10.06 -19.80
C PRO A 96 9.17 11.18 -19.50
N GLY A 97 9.13 11.66 -18.26
CA GLY A 97 8.20 12.72 -17.84
C GLY A 97 6.74 12.24 -17.69
N GLY A 98 6.51 10.93 -17.74
CA GLY A 98 5.22 10.32 -17.46
C GLY A 98 4.65 10.78 -16.12
N LYS A 99 3.38 11.16 -16.15
CA LYS A 99 2.58 11.48 -14.95
C LYS A 99 1.46 10.47 -14.86
N GLY A 100 1.18 10.02 -13.65
CA GLY A 100 0.01 9.17 -13.40
C GLY A 100 -0.47 9.32 -11.97
N ALA A 101 -1.70 8.86 -11.77
CA ALA A 101 -2.31 8.77 -10.46
C ALA A 101 -2.24 7.32 -10.00
N ILE A 102 -1.88 7.14 -8.74
CA ILE A 102 -1.99 5.85 -8.05
C ILE A 102 -3.15 5.99 -7.08
N THR A 103 -4.14 5.13 -7.25
CA THR A 103 -5.29 5.06 -6.34
C THR A 103 -5.10 3.88 -5.40
N VAL A 104 -5.33 4.09 -4.11
CA VAL A 104 -5.31 3.04 -3.09
C VAL A 104 -6.70 3.00 -2.48
N ASN A 105 -7.35 1.84 -2.61
CA ASN A 105 -8.71 1.62 -2.11
C ASN A 105 -8.67 0.65 -0.93
N ILE A 106 -8.94 1.10 0.28
CA ILE A 106 -9.15 0.20 1.42
C ILE A 106 -10.40 -0.64 1.14
N GLN A 107 -10.31 -1.96 1.29
CA GLN A 107 -11.46 -2.82 1.03
C GLN A 107 -12.52 -2.63 2.13
N ALA A 108 -13.80 -2.74 1.78
CA ALA A 108 -14.87 -2.66 2.78
C ALA A 108 -14.65 -3.68 3.91
N ASN A 109 -14.94 -3.28 5.15
CA ASN A 109 -14.74 -4.07 6.39
C ASN A 109 -13.27 -4.38 6.74
N SER A 110 -12.30 -3.90 5.96
CA SER A 110 -10.87 -3.98 6.29
C SER A 110 -10.60 -3.36 7.65
N GLY A 111 -9.86 -4.05 8.51
CA GLY A 111 -9.54 -3.54 9.85
C GLY A 111 -10.75 -3.34 10.77
N GLY A 112 -11.94 -3.86 10.41
CA GLY A 112 -13.19 -3.57 11.12
C GLY A 112 -13.78 -2.19 10.81
N GLU A 113 -13.31 -1.51 9.76
CA GLU A 113 -13.85 -0.21 9.34
C GLU A 113 -15.22 -0.38 8.68
N LEU A 114 -16.22 0.28 9.24
CA LEU A 114 -17.62 0.25 8.78
C LEU A 114 -17.97 1.47 7.93
N ARG A 115 -17.15 2.53 7.95
CA ARG A 115 -17.38 3.75 7.16
C ARG A 115 -16.94 3.53 5.72
N THR A 116 -17.90 3.63 4.80
CA THR A 116 -17.69 3.41 3.36
C THR A 116 -16.98 4.56 2.64
N ASN A 117 -16.70 5.67 3.35
CA ASN A 117 -16.04 6.87 2.81
C ASN A 117 -14.60 7.06 3.30
N ASN A 118 -14.09 6.18 4.16
CA ASN A 118 -12.71 6.22 4.67
C ASN A 118 -11.80 5.23 3.92
N ASN A 119 -12.06 5.06 2.63
CA ASN A 119 -11.55 3.90 1.89
C ASN A 119 -10.88 4.25 0.57
N VAL A 120 -10.73 5.52 0.21
CA VAL A 120 -10.05 5.90 -1.05
C VAL A 120 -9.02 6.98 -0.77
N VAL A 121 -7.78 6.73 -1.18
CA VAL A 121 -6.70 7.72 -1.21
C VAL A 121 -6.14 7.78 -2.63
N VAL A 122 -6.03 8.98 -3.20
CA VAL A 122 -5.41 9.21 -4.50
C VAL A 122 -4.09 9.94 -4.29
N LEU A 123 -2.99 9.35 -4.77
CA LEU A 123 -1.66 9.97 -4.78
C LEU A 123 -1.25 10.26 -6.22
N LEU A 124 -0.83 11.50 -6.50
CA LEU A 124 -0.26 11.87 -7.79
C LEU A 124 1.26 11.63 -7.74
N THR A 125 1.79 10.92 -8.74
CA THR A 125 3.23 10.67 -8.85
C THR A 125 3.77 11.21 -10.18
N SER A 126 5.00 11.71 -10.15
CA SER A 126 5.74 12.12 -11.34
C SER A 126 7.16 11.59 -11.20
N VAL A 127 7.66 10.97 -12.26
CA VAL A 127 9.03 10.46 -12.31
C VAL A 127 9.82 11.32 -13.30
N GLN A 128 10.91 11.93 -12.83
CA GLN A 128 11.88 12.62 -13.66
C GLN A 128 13.14 11.77 -13.72
N ARG A 129 13.67 11.54 -14.93
CA ARG A 129 15.02 10.99 -15.15
C ARG A 129 15.99 12.14 -15.33
#